data_AF-A0A8J4T992-F1
#
_entry.id   AF-A0A8J4T992-F1
#
_cell.length_a   1.000
_cell.length_b   1.000
_cell.length_c   1.000
_cell.angle_alpha   90.00
_cell.angle_beta   90.00
_cell.angle_gamma   90.00
#
_symmetry.space_group_name_H-M   'P 1'
#
loop_
_entity.id
_entity.type
_entity.pdbx_description
1 polymer ?
#
loop_
_entity_poly.entity_id
_entity_poly.type
_entity_poly.pdbx_seq_one_letter_code
_entity_poly.pdbx_strand_id
1 'polypeptide(L)'
;MGYANPDQSAGGIHTRLFSRAFIVDDGSKRVVFVSAEIGMVSQRLRLEVLKALEVKYGTLYRQDNVVLSGTHTHSGPAGYFQYTLFMITSKGYIKPSIQAIVAGIVKSIDEAHKSMRPGRIFLNKGNVVDSNYNRSPHSYLNNPEEERKRYKTNTDEQIVSLKFTDLDGDGMGIFSWFAVHPVSMNYTNRMVNSDNLGYASYLFEQEKNIGSLPGEGPFVAAFPTSNSGDASPNTRGPYCVNTWEKCDYINSSCPIGGTKMCVAFGPGKDMFESTRIIGESIYKKAKELYGSAQQEIYGSLHTAHQWVNMTDVTVLINSTHSGKTCKPALGHSFAAGTIDGGGDLNFTQGAIEGDPFWDGIRDAILGKPSKEVEDCQNPKPILFSTGEMNWPLPWHPEIVDVQMITIGSVAIVAVPGEVTTMSGRRIREAVKQELEINKAFTNTEVVVTGLCNVYTHYIATYEEYQGKTGEIPKGPEPPFFKDSQLFSLLAAVPVDKTPTNITFGQVLEQVNPVYKVGEVASVTFVAGNPRNSGDMRDKTFVTVEKLLTSTSTWDVVHTDASWET
;
A
#
# COMPACT_ATOMS: atom_id res chain seq x y z
N MET A 1 4.00 3.15 -8.91
CA MET A 1 2.61 3.65 -8.84
C MET A 1 2.42 4.21 -7.45
N GLY A 2 2.22 5.53 -7.33
CA GLY A 2 2.19 6.21 -6.03
C GLY A 2 2.46 7.70 -6.18
N TYR A 3 3.73 8.08 -6.39
CA TYR A 3 4.21 9.47 -6.52
C TYR A 3 3.61 10.35 -7.64
N ALA A 4 2.67 9.84 -8.44
CA ALA A 4 2.03 10.54 -9.58
C ALA A 4 2.96 11.13 -10.66
N ASN A 5 4.28 10.97 -10.55
CA ASN A 5 5.28 11.56 -11.45
C ASN A 5 5.22 10.90 -12.85
N PRO A 6 5.05 11.68 -13.94
CA PRO A 6 4.88 11.15 -15.29
C PRO A 6 6.16 10.54 -15.89
N ASP A 7 7.34 10.90 -15.37
CA ASP A 7 8.64 10.40 -15.82
C ASP A 7 9.12 9.18 -15.01
N GLN A 8 8.40 8.78 -13.96
CA GLN A 8 8.66 7.55 -13.19
C GLN A 8 8.12 6.31 -13.94
N SER A 9 8.67 6.05 -15.12
CA SER A 9 8.44 4.81 -15.88
C SER A 9 9.44 3.73 -15.45
N ALA A 10 8.98 2.50 -15.25
CA ALA A 10 9.83 1.38 -14.85
C ALA A 10 10.91 1.08 -15.91
N GLY A 11 12.17 1.01 -15.48
CA GLY A 11 13.34 0.70 -16.30
C GLY A 11 13.98 -0.67 -15.99
N GLY A 12 13.58 -1.32 -14.91
CA GLY A 12 14.08 -2.63 -14.49
C GLY A 12 13.35 -3.18 -13.27
N ILE A 13 13.92 -4.20 -12.64
CA ILE A 13 13.45 -4.87 -11.42
C ILE A 13 14.62 -4.99 -10.43
N HIS A 14 14.33 -4.87 -9.14
CA HIS A 14 15.27 -5.01 -8.01
C HIS A 14 14.74 -6.01 -6.95
N THR A 15 13.42 -6.20 -6.87
CA THR A 15 12.86 -7.45 -6.35
C THR A 15 11.46 -7.67 -6.92
N ARG A 16 10.95 -8.89 -6.80
CA ARG A 16 9.61 -9.29 -7.22
C ARG A 16 8.53 -8.69 -6.34
N LEU A 17 7.29 -8.76 -6.84
CA LEU A 17 6.08 -8.33 -6.16
C LEU A 17 5.19 -9.55 -5.90
N PHE A 18 4.99 -9.88 -4.64
CA PHE A 18 4.26 -11.06 -4.20
C PHE A 18 2.84 -10.74 -3.74
N SER A 19 2.00 -11.78 -3.76
CA SER A 19 0.70 -11.80 -3.08
C SER A 19 0.73 -12.89 -2.03
N ARG A 20 0.49 -12.53 -0.77
CA ARG A 20 0.54 -13.43 0.38
C ARG A 20 -0.86 -13.56 0.97
N ALA A 21 -1.44 -14.74 0.84
CA ALA A 21 -2.80 -15.05 1.28
C ALA A 21 -2.80 -15.90 2.55
N PHE A 22 -3.59 -15.49 3.53
CA PHE A 22 -3.80 -16.19 4.79
C PHE A 22 -5.26 -16.60 4.87
N ILE A 23 -5.50 -17.89 5.13
CA ILE A 23 -6.84 -18.47 5.21
C ILE A 23 -7.01 -19.07 6.60
N VAL A 24 -8.08 -18.69 7.29
CA VAL A 24 -8.47 -19.25 8.58
C VAL A 24 -9.88 -19.83 8.43
N ASP A 25 -10.11 -21.00 9.01
CA ASP A 25 -11.36 -21.75 8.95
C ASP A 25 -11.66 -22.28 10.37
N ASP A 26 -12.89 -22.10 10.85
CA ASP A 26 -13.34 -22.58 12.18
C ASP A 26 -14.22 -23.85 12.10
N GLY A 27 -14.27 -24.49 10.92
CA GLY A 27 -15.13 -25.63 10.62
C GLY A 27 -16.56 -25.25 10.22
N SER A 28 -16.93 -23.97 10.30
CA SER A 28 -18.26 -23.44 9.96
C SER A 28 -18.18 -22.28 8.95
N LYS A 29 -17.16 -21.43 9.12
CA LYS A 29 -16.86 -20.27 8.28
C LYS A 29 -15.38 -20.28 7.90
N ARG A 30 -15.06 -19.50 6.88
CA ARG A 30 -13.70 -19.26 6.41
C ARG A 30 -13.51 -17.79 6.14
N VAL A 31 -12.36 -17.23 6.51
CA VAL A 31 -11.92 -15.89 6.12
C VAL A 31 -10.62 -15.96 5.32
N VAL A 32 -10.43 -15.00 4.43
CA VAL A 32 -9.21 -14.81 3.63
C VAL A 32 -8.74 -13.38 3.82
N PHE A 33 -7.47 -13.21 4.21
CA PHE A 33 -6.78 -11.93 4.12
C PHE A 33 -5.65 -12.05 3.09
N VAL A 34 -5.58 -11.13 2.14
CA VAL A 34 -4.44 -11.00 1.22
C VAL A 34 -3.70 -9.71 1.46
N SER A 35 -2.40 -9.80 1.69
CA SER A 35 -1.47 -8.67 1.52
C SER A 35 -0.79 -8.81 0.16
N ALA A 36 -0.90 -7.79 -0.70
CA ALA A 36 -0.30 -7.76 -2.02
C ALA A 36 0.70 -6.60 -2.13
N GLU A 37 1.86 -6.84 -2.71
CA GLU A 37 2.92 -5.84 -2.90
C GLU A 37 2.61 -4.92 -4.08
N ILE A 38 1.56 -4.11 -3.91
CA ILE A 38 1.05 -3.13 -4.87
C ILE A 38 0.81 -1.78 -4.17
N GLY A 39 0.74 -0.71 -4.97
CA GLY A 39 0.56 0.64 -4.46
C GLY A 39 -0.76 0.85 -3.72
N MET A 40 -1.86 0.28 -4.21
CA MET A 40 -3.19 0.24 -3.56
C MET A 40 -4.03 -0.89 -4.19
N VAL A 41 -5.08 -1.39 -3.52
CA VAL A 41 -6.12 -2.21 -4.21
C VAL A 41 -7.12 -1.29 -4.91
N SER A 42 -7.44 -1.58 -6.17
CA SER A 42 -8.49 -0.87 -6.93
C SER A 42 -9.81 -1.65 -6.89
N GLN A 43 -10.94 -0.95 -6.98
CA GLN A 43 -12.26 -1.61 -7.03
C GLN A 43 -12.37 -2.57 -8.22
N ARG A 44 -11.75 -2.23 -9.35
CA ARG A 44 -11.69 -3.10 -10.54
C ARG A 44 -10.88 -4.38 -10.27
N LEU A 45 -9.76 -4.27 -9.57
CA LEU A 45 -8.95 -5.41 -9.15
C LEU A 45 -9.73 -6.33 -8.19
N ARG A 46 -10.41 -5.77 -7.18
CA ARG A 46 -11.25 -6.56 -6.25
C ARG A 46 -12.37 -7.28 -6.98
N LEU A 47 -13.10 -6.60 -7.86
CA LEU A 47 -14.20 -7.21 -8.61
C LEU A 47 -13.72 -8.28 -9.61
N GLU A 48 -12.56 -8.11 -10.25
CA GLU A 48 -11.95 -9.19 -11.07
C GLU A 48 -11.50 -10.39 -10.23
N VAL A 49 -10.86 -10.17 -9.07
CA VAL A 49 -10.44 -11.25 -8.15
C VAL A 49 -11.65 -12.01 -7.60
N LEU A 50 -12.66 -11.32 -7.06
CA LEU A 50 -13.86 -11.95 -6.51
C LEU A 50 -14.59 -12.78 -7.58
N LYS A 51 -14.70 -12.28 -8.81
CA LYS A 51 -15.29 -13.03 -9.93
C LYS A 51 -14.47 -14.27 -10.30
N ALA A 52 -13.15 -14.18 -10.28
CA ALA A 52 -12.27 -15.31 -10.57
C ALA A 52 -12.33 -16.39 -9.46
N LEU A 53 -12.51 -15.97 -8.20
CA LEU A 53 -12.75 -16.85 -7.06
C LEU A 53 -14.14 -17.51 -7.13
N GLU A 54 -15.18 -16.76 -7.49
CA GLU A 54 -16.54 -17.29 -7.71
C GLU A 54 -16.55 -18.37 -8.79
N VAL A 55 -15.90 -18.13 -9.93
CA VAL A 55 -15.77 -19.11 -11.03
C VAL A 55 -15.03 -20.38 -10.59
N LYS A 56 -14.12 -20.30 -9.61
CA LYS A 56 -13.29 -21.43 -9.17
C LYS A 56 -13.82 -22.18 -7.94
N TYR A 57 -14.55 -21.49 -7.05
CA TYR A 57 -14.96 -22.00 -5.74
C TYR A 57 -16.44 -21.75 -5.40
N GLY A 58 -17.21 -21.15 -6.31
CA GLY A 58 -18.59 -20.73 -6.04
C GLY A 58 -18.67 -19.76 -4.86
N THR A 59 -19.65 -19.97 -3.98
CA THR A 59 -19.96 -19.08 -2.85
C THR A 59 -19.03 -19.23 -1.64
N LEU A 60 -17.90 -19.95 -1.76
CA LEU A 60 -16.94 -20.15 -0.65
C LEU A 60 -16.17 -18.86 -0.31
N TYR A 61 -15.80 -18.09 -1.33
CA TYR A 61 -15.02 -16.86 -1.22
C TYR A 61 -15.81 -15.70 -1.85
N ARG A 62 -16.16 -14.71 -1.04
CA ARG A 62 -17.17 -13.68 -1.30
C ARG A 62 -16.69 -12.32 -0.83
N GLN A 63 -17.46 -11.28 -1.14
CA GLN A 63 -17.22 -9.90 -0.69
C GLN A 63 -17.08 -9.75 0.84
N ASP A 64 -17.79 -10.56 1.64
CA ASP A 64 -17.78 -10.46 3.11
C ASP A 64 -16.57 -11.11 3.76
N ASN A 65 -16.08 -12.23 3.21
CA ASN A 65 -15.04 -13.05 3.82
C ASN A 65 -13.67 -12.99 3.13
N VAL A 66 -13.53 -12.23 2.05
CA VAL A 66 -12.25 -11.91 1.41
C VAL A 66 -11.89 -10.45 1.63
N VAL A 67 -10.77 -10.19 2.30
CA VAL A 67 -10.12 -8.87 2.39
C VAL A 67 -8.90 -8.87 1.45
N LEU A 68 -8.78 -7.84 0.62
CA LEU A 68 -7.58 -7.59 -0.18
C LEU A 68 -6.96 -6.26 0.27
N SER A 69 -5.70 -6.24 0.69
CA SER A 69 -4.95 -5.04 1.08
C SER A 69 -3.66 -4.90 0.27
N GLY A 70 -3.28 -3.67 -0.06
CA GLY A 70 -1.97 -3.35 -0.64
C GLY A 70 -0.95 -3.01 0.46
N THR A 71 0.31 -3.41 0.29
CA THR A 71 1.38 -2.96 1.23
C THR A 71 1.63 -1.45 1.16
N HIS A 72 1.27 -0.81 0.04
CA HIS A 72 1.56 0.57 -0.34
C HIS A 72 2.98 0.81 -0.90
N THR A 73 3.60 -0.17 -1.58
CA THR A 73 4.82 0.11 -2.36
C THR A 73 4.57 1.11 -3.48
N HIS A 74 5.23 2.26 -3.42
CA HIS A 74 5.19 3.24 -4.52
C HIS A 74 5.95 2.78 -5.77
N SER A 75 6.76 1.71 -5.66
CA SER A 75 7.62 1.18 -6.73
C SER A 75 6.97 0.07 -7.60
N GLY A 76 5.68 -0.24 -7.41
CA GLY A 76 4.94 -1.17 -8.27
C GLY A 76 4.51 -0.59 -9.64
N PRO A 77 4.27 -1.42 -10.67
CA PRO A 77 3.73 -0.98 -11.96
C PRO A 77 2.29 -0.44 -11.82
N ALA A 78 1.87 0.42 -12.76
CA ALA A 78 0.58 1.12 -12.72
C ALA A 78 -0.48 0.47 -13.65
N GLY A 79 -1.61 1.15 -13.84
CA GLY A 79 -2.59 0.83 -14.90
C GLY A 79 -3.64 -0.23 -14.58
N TYR A 80 -3.91 -0.51 -13.30
CA TYR A 80 -4.90 -1.50 -12.86
C TYR A 80 -6.17 -0.87 -12.23
N PHE A 81 -6.45 0.40 -12.53
CA PHE A 81 -7.63 1.14 -12.05
C PHE A 81 -8.69 1.34 -13.16
N GLN A 82 -9.94 1.61 -12.75
CA GLN A 82 -11.05 1.94 -13.68
C GLN A 82 -11.56 3.39 -13.59
N TYR A 83 -11.21 4.14 -12.54
CA TYR A 83 -11.63 5.53 -12.35
C TYR A 83 -10.61 6.49 -13.00
N THR A 84 -11.10 7.56 -13.62
CA THR A 84 -10.29 8.38 -14.55
C THR A 84 -9.04 8.97 -13.93
N LEU A 85 -9.09 9.48 -12.69
CA LEU A 85 -7.94 10.14 -12.06
C LEU A 85 -6.69 9.24 -12.04
N PHE A 86 -6.84 8.00 -11.59
CA PHE A 86 -5.74 7.03 -11.50
C PHE A 86 -5.28 6.55 -12.87
N MET A 87 -6.17 6.56 -13.88
CA MET A 87 -5.80 6.25 -15.25
C MET A 87 -4.95 7.35 -15.89
N ILE A 88 -5.16 8.64 -15.58
CA ILE A 88 -4.34 9.74 -16.11
C ILE A 88 -2.85 9.52 -15.77
N THR A 89 -2.53 9.35 -14.49
CA THR A 89 -1.13 9.16 -14.04
C THR A 89 -0.57 7.79 -14.43
N SER A 90 -1.42 6.76 -14.54
CA SER A 90 -1.03 5.45 -15.06
C SER A 90 -0.73 5.41 -16.57
N LYS A 91 -1.03 6.50 -17.31
CA LYS A 91 -1.09 6.52 -18.79
C LYS A 91 -2.13 5.51 -19.36
N GLY A 92 -3.20 5.30 -18.59
CA GLY A 92 -4.38 4.50 -18.89
C GLY A 92 -4.45 3.14 -18.16
N TYR A 93 -5.43 2.33 -18.55
CA TYR A 93 -5.57 0.93 -18.17
C TYR A 93 -4.58 0.07 -18.97
N ILE A 94 -3.86 -0.82 -18.28
CA ILE A 94 -2.80 -1.66 -18.83
C ILE A 94 -3.19 -3.12 -18.55
N LYS A 95 -3.92 -3.72 -19.48
CA LYS A 95 -4.54 -5.04 -19.30
C LYS A 95 -3.57 -6.16 -18.83
N PRO A 96 -2.32 -6.27 -19.35
CA PRO A 96 -1.36 -7.25 -18.83
C PRO A 96 -0.96 -7.03 -17.36
N SER A 97 -0.95 -5.78 -16.88
CA SER A 97 -0.61 -5.43 -15.48
C SER A 97 -1.66 -5.98 -14.53
N ILE A 98 -2.94 -5.60 -14.74
CA ILE A 98 -4.03 -6.11 -13.89
C ILE A 98 -4.23 -7.62 -14.01
N GLN A 99 -4.07 -8.21 -15.20
CA GLN A 99 -4.18 -9.67 -15.36
C GLN A 99 -3.11 -10.42 -14.57
N ALA A 100 -1.86 -9.92 -14.52
CA ALA A 100 -0.81 -10.50 -13.69
C ALA A 100 -1.14 -10.39 -12.19
N ILE A 101 -1.66 -9.24 -11.73
CA ILE A 101 -2.03 -9.03 -10.32
C ILE A 101 -3.23 -9.91 -9.91
N VAL A 102 -4.31 -9.94 -10.72
CA VAL A 102 -5.48 -10.81 -10.49
C VAL A 102 -5.06 -12.27 -10.44
N ALA A 103 -4.29 -12.74 -11.42
CA ALA A 103 -3.85 -14.13 -11.48
C ALA A 103 -2.83 -14.49 -10.38
N GLY A 104 -2.05 -13.53 -9.88
CA GLY A 104 -1.20 -13.69 -8.71
C GLY A 104 -1.99 -13.84 -7.41
N ILE A 105 -2.99 -12.98 -7.18
CA ILE A 105 -3.87 -13.04 -6.00
C ILE A 105 -4.73 -14.32 -6.00
N VAL A 106 -5.25 -14.72 -7.16
CA VAL A 106 -6.02 -15.98 -7.28
C VAL A 106 -5.13 -17.21 -7.13
N LYS A 107 -3.84 -17.12 -7.48
CA LYS A 107 -2.84 -18.17 -7.23
C LYS A 107 -2.54 -18.30 -5.73
N SER A 108 -2.21 -17.20 -5.04
CA SER A 108 -1.85 -17.25 -3.62
C SER A 108 -3.02 -17.77 -2.74
N ILE A 109 -4.26 -17.37 -3.04
CA ILE A 109 -5.46 -17.90 -2.38
C ILE A 109 -5.66 -19.40 -2.67
N ASP A 110 -5.33 -19.88 -3.87
CA ASP A 110 -5.40 -21.30 -4.24
C ASP A 110 -4.33 -22.16 -3.57
N GLU A 111 -3.11 -21.63 -3.43
CA GLU A 111 -2.04 -22.31 -2.70
C GLU A 111 -2.37 -22.36 -1.20
N ALA A 112 -2.81 -21.25 -0.61
CA ALA A 112 -3.27 -21.22 0.78
C ALA A 112 -4.50 -22.11 1.04
N HIS A 113 -5.41 -22.26 0.06
CA HIS A 113 -6.53 -23.21 0.13
C HIS A 113 -6.05 -24.66 0.12
N LYS A 114 -5.05 -24.99 -0.71
CA LYS A 114 -4.49 -26.34 -0.82
C LYS A 114 -3.60 -26.72 0.36
N SER A 115 -2.99 -25.74 1.04
CA SER A 115 -2.08 -25.94 2.18
C SER A 115 -2.74 -25.77 3.56
N MET A 116 -4.08 -25.65 3.64
CA MET A 116 -4.79 -25.59 4.91
C MET A 116 -4.54 -26.87 5.73
N ARG A 117 -4.12 -26.71 6.98
CA ARG A 117 -3.91 -27.78 7.96
C ARG A 117 -4.41 -27.32 9.34
N PRO A 118 -4.82 -28.23 10.24
CA PRO A 118 -5.09 -27.90 11.63
C PRO A 118 -3.89 -27.18 12.27
N GLY A 119 -4.16 -26.17 13.08
CA GLY A 119 -3.13 -25.27 13.58
C GLY A 119 -3.62 -24.31 14.65
N ARG A 120 -2.73 -23.40 15.06
CA ARG A 120 -2.91 -22.49 16.20
C ARG A 120 -2.47 -21.08 15.79
N ILE A 121 -3.13 -20.06 16.31
CA ILE A 121 -2.83 -18.65 16.01
C ILE A 121 -2.51 -17.93 17.31
N PHE A 122 -1.39 -17.20 17.35
CA PHE A 122 -0.92 -16.46 18.52
C PHE A 122 -0.79 -14.97 18.23
N LEU A 123 -1.35 -14.14 19.09
CA LEU A 123 -1.15 -12.69 19.11
C LEU A 123 0.15 -12.36 19.86
N ASN A 124 0.90 -11.38 19.34
CA ASN A 124 1.91 -10.67 20.11
C ASN A 124 2.07 -9.22 19.61
N LYS A 125 2.53 -8.32 20.48
CA LYS A 125 2.60 -6.87 20.21
C LYS A 125 3.85 -6.26 20.83
N GLY A 126 4.44 -5.29 20.14
CA GLY A 126 5.61 -4.54 20.61
C GLY A 126 5.70 -3.18 19.93
N ASN A 127 6.77 -2.43 20.21
CA ASN A 127 7.04 -1.14 19.55
C ASN A 127 8.24 -1.27 18.61
N VAL A 128 8.15 -0.66 17.43
CA VAL A 128 9.28 -0.35 16.55
C VAL A 128 9.54 1.15 16.64
N VAL A 129 10.72 1.53 17.12
CA VAL A 129 11.16 2.92 17.22
C VAL A 129 12.02 3.31 16.01
N ASP A 130 12.25 4.61 15.80
CA ASP A 130 13.13 5.17 14.75
C ASP A 130 12.86 4.67 13.32
N SER A 131 11.66 4.12 13.08
CA SER A 131 11.25 3.45 11.84
C SER A 131 9.99 4.06 11.21
N ASN A 132 9.39 5.06 11.85
CA ASN A 132 8.42 5.97 11.25
C ASN A 132 8.58 7.41 11.79
N TYR A 133 8.08 8.38 11.04
CA TYR A 133 8.15 9.82 11.31
C TYR A 133 6.85 10.49 10.86
N ASN A 134 6.22 11.32 11.69
CA ASN A 134 4.99 12.01 11.27
C ASN A 134 5.32 13.13 10.27
N ARG A 135 4.83 13.02 9.04
CA ARG A 135 5.10 13.93 7.92
C ARG A 135 4.14 15.11 7.79
N SER A 136 3.07 15.13 8.58
CA SER A 136 2.13 16.25 8.72
C SER A 136 1.95 16.63 10.21
N PRO A 137 3.06 16.83 10.95
CA PRO A 137 3.04 16.84 12.42
C PRO A 137 2.30 18.05 12.99
N HIS A 138 2.22 19.15 12.23
CA HIS A 138 1.36 20.30 12.57
C HIS A 138 -0.11 19.90 12.62
N SER A 139 -0.63 19.21 11.59
CA SER A 139 -2.03 18.76 11.55
C SER A 139 -2.37 17.82 12.70
N TYR A 140 -1.44 16.94 13.10
CA TYR A 140 -1.62 16.10 14.29
C TYR A 140 -1.87 16.94 15.56
N LEU A 141 -1.23 18.11 15.71
CA LEU A 141 -1.42 19.00 16.87
C LEU A 141 -2.82 19.64 16.95
N ASN A 142 -3.57 19.69 15.85
CA ASN A 142 -4.96 20.16 15.85
C ASN A 142 -5.90 19.23 16.64
N ASN A 143 -5.56 17.94 16.76
CA ASN A 143 -6.33 17.00 17.59
C ASN A 143 -6.35 17.50 19.06
N PRO A 144 -7.45 17.26 19.81
CA PRO A 144 -7.61 17.75 21.18
C PRO A 144 -6.41 17.39 22.08
N GLU A 145 -5.93 18.36 22.86
CA GLU A 145 -4.72 18.19 23.66
C GLU A 145 -4.85 17.03 24.68
N GLU A 146 -6.02 16.88 25.30
CA GLU A 146 -6.32 15.77 26.22
C GLU A 146 -6.39 14.41 25.52
N GLU A 147 -6.72 14.36 24.22
CA GLU A 147 -6.60 13.13 23.44
C GLU A 147 -5.13 12.83 23.12
N ARG A 148 -4.38 13.85 22.68
CA ARG A 148 -2.95 13.71 22.38
C ARG A 148 -2.14 13.26 23.60
N LYS A 149 -2.44 13.75 24.80
CA LYS A 149 -1.82 13.36 26.08
C LYS A 149 -1.94 11.86 26.41
N ARG A 150 -2.87 11.14 25.79
CA ARG A 150 -3.05 9.67 25.96
C ARG A 150 -1.94 8.86 25.28
N TYR A 151 -1.20 9.47 24.35
CA TYR A 151 -0.22 8.81 23.49
C TYR A 151 1.17 9.43 23.66
N LYS A 152 2.22 8.60 23.61
CA LYS A 152 3.62 9.06 23.75
C LYS A 152 4.13 9.80 22.51
N THR A 153 3.59 9.48 21.34
CA THR A 153 4.13 9.86 20.02
C THR A 153 3.02 10.23 19.04
N ASN A 154 3.37 11.01 18.03
CA ASN A 154 2.50 11.40 16.91
C ASN A 154 2.52 10.41 15.73
N THR A 155 3.21 9.27 15.86
CA THR A 155 3.08 8.08 15.00
C THR A 155 2.65 6.88 15.84
N ASP A 156 2.09 5.85 15.21
CA ASP A 156 1.90 4.56 15.88
C ASP A 156 3.17 3.70 15.77
N GLU A 157 3.95 3.67 16.85
CA GLU A 157 5.11 2.77 17.01
C GLU A 157 4.70 1.29 17.16
N GLN A 158 3.44 1.00 17.50
CA GLN A 158 3.02 -0.36 17.81
C GLN A 158 2.94 -1.23 16.54
N ILE A 159 3.68 -2.34 16.55
CA ILE A 159 3.55 -3.44 15.61
C ILE A 159 2.72 -4.56 16.25
N VAL A 160 1.74 -5.06 15.51
CA VAL A 160 0.83 -6.14 15.93
C VAL A 160 1.08 -7.34 15.04
N SER A 161 1.37 -8.50 15.63
CA SER A 161 1.75 -9.71 14.90
C SER A 161 0.83 -10.89 15.25
N LEU A 162 0.35 -11.58 14.22
CA LEU A 162 -0.26 -12.90 14.29
C LEU A 162 0.75 -13.94 13.80
N LYS A 163 1.09 -14.90 14.66
CA LYS A 163 1.88 -16.09 14.35
C LYS A 163 0.94 -17.25 14.06
N PHE A 164 1.18 -17.96 12.96
CA PHE A 164 0.44 -19.15 12.57
C PHE A 164 1.37 -20.37 12.68
N THR A 165 0.96 -21.38 13.44
CA THR A 165 1.62 -22.69 13.48
C THR A 165 0.64 -23.79 13.11
N ASP A 166 1.15 -24.96 12.75
CA ASP A 166 0.35 -26.18 12.79
C ASP A 166 0.28 -26.75 14.23
N LEU A 167 -0.16 -28.02 14.37
CA LEU A 167 -0.29 -28.71 15.65
C LEU A 167 1.06 -29.20 16.23
N ASP A 168 2.04 -29.51 15.38
CA ASP A 168 3.39 -29.91 15.81
C ASP A 168 4.20 -28.70 16.31
N GLY A 169 3.73 -27.49 15.98
CA GLY A 169 4.29 -26.20 16.42
C GLY A 169 5.19 -25.55 15.37
N ASP A 170 5.30 -26.17 14.19
CA ASP A 170 6.08 -25.64 13.09
C ASP A 170 5.44 -24.39 12.49
N GLY A 171 6.29 -23.48 12.02
CA GLY A 171 5.85 -22.20 11.49
C GLY A 171 5.15 -22.34 10.14
N MET A 172 3.90 -21.90 10.06
CA MET A 172 3.20 -21.73 8.78
C MET A 172 3.41 -20.32 8.22
N GLY A 173 3.41 -19.30 9.09
CA GLY A 173 3.59 -17.93 8.65
C GLY A 173 3.43 -16.88 9.74
N ILE A 174 3.61 -15.62 9.35
CA ILE A 174 3.38 -14.44 10.18
C ILE A 174 2.62 -13.37 9.40
N PHE A 175 1.69 -12.71 10.08
CA PHE A 175 0.98 -11.53 9.59
C PHE A 175 1.24 -10.36 10.54
N SER A 176 1.88 -9.28 10.08
CA SER A 176 2.44 -8.26 10.96
C SER A 176 2.18 -6.83 10.48
N TRP A 177 1.26 -6.13 11.13
CA TRP A 177 0.89 -4.75 10.77
C TRP A 177 1.76 -3.72 11.50
N PHE A 178 2.30 -2.75 10.74
CA PHE A 178 3.00 -1.58 11.27
C PHE A 178 2.58 -0.31 10.52
N ALA A 179 2.61 0.85 11.17
CA ALA A 179 2.19 2.12 10.57
C ALA A 179 3.39 2.84 9.92
N VAL A 180 3.68 2.52 8.65
CA VAL A 180 4.68 3.24 7.85
C VAL A 180 4.34 3.18 6.36
N HIS A 181 4.63 4.24 5.61
CA HIS A 181 4.60 4.23 4.15
C HIS A 181 5.82 3.47 3.58
N PRO A 182 5.63 2.54 2.63
CA PRO A 182 6.71 2.03 1.79
C PRO A 182 7.06 3.02 0.65
N VAL A 183 7.74 4.09 1.08
CA VAL A 183 8.26 5.21 0.25
C VAL A 183 9.74 5.49 0.52
N SER A 184 10.50 4.47 0.95
CA SER A 184 11.95 4.60 1.13
C SER A 184 12.69 4.66 -0.22
N MET A 185 12.14 4.02 -1.25
CA MET A 185 12.56 4.12 -2.65
C MET A 185 11.86 5.30 -3.34
N ASN A 186 12.44 6.50 -3.18
CA ASN A 186 11.82 7.77 -3.61
C ASN A 186 11.48 7.85 -5.12
N TYR A 187 10.75 8.89 -5.51
CA TYR A 187 10.22 9.08 -6.88
C TYR A 187 11.23 9.06 -8.04
N THR A 188 12.54 9.18 -7.77
CA THR A 188 13.60 9.02 -8.78
C THR A 188 13.90 7.55 -9.12
N ASN A 189 13.47 6.60 -8.28
CA ASN A 189 13.58 5.18 -8.52
C ASN A 189 12.80 4.75 -9.78
N ARG A 190 13.42 3.88 -10.59
CA ARG A 190 12.80 3.22 -11.77
C ARG A 190 12.84 1.69 -11.72
N MET A 191 13.33 1.09 -10.63
CA MET A 191 13.38 -0.36 -10.44
C MET A 191 12.16 -0.85 -9.69
N VAL A 192 11.43 -1.84 -10.24
CA VAL A 192 10.31 -2.48 -9.55
C VAL A 192 10.80 -3.16 -8.28
N ASN A 193 10.14 -2.88 -7.15
CA ASN A 193 10.43 -3.46 -5.84
C ASN A 193 9.25 -3.28 -4.87
N SER A 194 9.27 -4.03 -3.77
CA SER A 194 8.24 -4.03 -2.72
C SER A 194 8.54 -3.11 -1.52
N ASP A 195 9.59 -2.28 -1.61
CA ASP A 195 10.02 -1.27 -0.63
C ASP A 195 10.21 -1.87 0.80
N ASN A 196 10.09 -1.07 1.87
CA ASN A 196 10.56 -1.43 3.21
C ASN A 196 9.76 -2.56 3.89
N LEU A 197 8.43 -2.60 3.73
CA LEU A 197 7.59 -3.71 4.19
C LEU A 197 7.79 -4.99 3.35
N GLY A 198 8.10 -4.84 2.06
CA GLY A 198 8.52 -5.95 1.21
C GLY A 198 9.86 -6.56 1.66
N TYR A 199 10.84 -5.72 1.98
CA TYR A 199 12.13 -6.17 2.52
C TYR A 199 12.00 -6.82 3.91
N ALA A 200 11.09 -6.33 4.76
CA ALA A 200 10.76 -7.00 6.02
C ALA A 200 10.13 -8.39 5.80
N SER A 201 9.31 -8.54 4.75
CA SER A 201 8.74 -9.84 4.32
C SER A 201 9.85 -10.79 3.84
N TYR A 202 10.68 -10.32 2.90
CA TYR A 202 11.83 -11.03 2.33
C TYR A 202 12.77 -11.59 3.41
N LEU A 203 13.20 -10.77 4.38
CA LEU A 203 14.13 -11.22 5.42
C LEU A 203 13.55 -12.32 6.31
N PHE A 204 12.25 -12.31 6.56
CA PHE A 204 11.59 -13.32 7.38
C PHE A 204 11.40 -14.63 6.60
N GLU A 205 10.97 -14.54 5.34
CA GLU A 205 10.83 -15.70 4.46
C GLU A 205 12.19 -16.37 4.22
N GLN A 206 13.25 -15.61 3.94
CA GLN A 206 14.60 -16.17 3.78
C GLN A 206 15.21 -16.76 5.06
N GLU A 207 14.81 -16.31 6.26
CA GLU A 207 15.21 -17.00 7.50
C GLU A 207 14.48 -18.35 7.67
N LYS A 208 13.21 -18.43 7.28
CA LYS A 208 12.39 -19.62 7.54
C LYS A 208 12.46 -20.67 6.45
N ASN A 209 12.56 -20.26 5.20
CA ASN A 209 12.65 -21.12 4.04
C ASN A 209 14.13 -21.46 3.72
N ILE A 210 14.87 -21.92 4.72
CA ILE A 210 16.31 -22.19 4.62
C ILE A 210 16.60 -23.14 3.45
N GLY A 211 17.39 -22.68 2.47
CA GLY A 211 17.73 -23.43 1.26
C GLY A 211 16.74 -23.28 0.09
N SER A 212 15.70 -22.45 0.23
CA SER A 212 14.82 -22.04 -0.87
C SER A 212 15.31 -20.72 -1.48
N LEU A 213 14.98 -20.45 -2.75
CA LEU A 213 15.25 -19.15 -3.38
C LEU A 213 14.21 -18.10 -2.92
N PRO A 214 14.52 -16.79 -3.03
CA PRO A 214 13.54 -15.75 -2.74
C PRO A 214 12.25 -15.89 -3.55
N GLY A 215 11.11 -15.93 -2.83
CA GLY A 215 9.79 -16.20 -3.40
C GLY A 215 9.38 -17.68 -3.39
N GLU A 216 10.22 -18.57 -2.87
CA GLU A 216 9.95 -19.99 -2.69
C GLU A 216 9.89 -20.40 -1.21
N GLY A 217 9.44 -21.64 -0.96
CA GLY A 217 9.39 -22.27 0.36
C GLY A 217 8.01 -22.16 1.06
N PRO A 218 7.82 -22.91 2.17
CA PRO A 218 6.49 -23.11 2.76
C PRO A 218 6.07 -22.06 3.80
N PHE A 219 6.99 -21.27 4.36
CA PHE A 219 6.68 -20.20 5.31
C PHE A 219 6.35 -18.90 4.57
N VAL A 220 5.26 -18.24 4.98
CA VAL A 220 4.82 -16.96 4.39
C VAL A 220 4.86 -15.85 5.43
N ALA A 221 5.47 -14.71 5.11
CA ALA A 221 5.56 -13.55 5.98
C ALA A 221 4.98 -12.30 5.30
N ALA A 222 3.84 -11.81 5.79
CA ALA A 222 3.19 -10.64 5.23
C ALA A 222 3.22 -9.44 6.18
N PHE A 223 3.72 -8.32 5.65
CA PHE A 223 3.75 -7.02 6.31
C PHE A 223 2.82 -6.03 5.57
N PRO A 224 1.50 -6.08 5.79
CA PRO A 224 0.60 -5.00 5.38
C PRO A 224 0.89 -3.72 6.18
N THR A 225 0.51 -2.57 5.64
CA THR A 225 0.50 -1.34 6.42
C THR A 225 -0.75 -1.26 7.32
N SER A 226 -0.58 -0.55 8.43
CA SER A 226 -1.62 -0.21 9.41
C SER A 226 -2.32 1.10 8.97
N ASN A 227 -2.52 2.04 9.89
CA ASN A 227 -2.89 3.43 9.64
C ASN A 227 -1.65 4.32 9.38
N SER A 228 -1.07 4.25 8.18
CA SER A 228 0.17 4.97 7.85
C SER A 228 -0.01 6.35 7.18
N GLY A 229 -1.21 6.90 7.07
CA GLY A 229 -1.52 8.09 6.26
C GLY A 229 -0.60 9.31 6.45
N ASP A 230 -0.09 9.52 7.67
CA ASP A 230 0.87 10.54 8.05
C ASP A 230 2.25 10.00 8.49
N ALA A 231 2.51 8.69 8.35
CA ALA A 231 3.71 8.01 8.84
C ALA A 231 4.73 7.72 7.72
N SER A 232 5.73 8.57 7.58
CA SER A 232 6.87 8.43 6.64
C SER A 232 7.97 7.50 7.20
N PRO A 233 8.70 6.74 6.35
CA PRO A 233 9.91 6.02 6.73
C PRO A 233 11.19 6.89 6.72
N ASN A 234 11.08 8.15 6.31
CA ASN A 234 12.22 9.02 6.06
C ASN A 234 12.65 9.74 7.36
N THR A 235 13.14 8.96 8.31
CA THR A 235 13.25 9.31 9.74
C THR A 235 14.32 10.35 10.10
N ARG A 236 15.16 10.80 9.17
CA ARG A 236 15.97 12.02 9.39
C ARG A 236 15.13 13.31 9.32
N GLY A 237 13.93 13.24 8.73
CA GLY A 237 13.02 14.37 8.59
C GLY A 237 13.35 15.29 7.39
N PRO A 238 12.58 16.38 7.20
CA PRO A 238 12.58 17.19 5.98
C PRO A 238 13.64 18.31 5.97
N TYR A 239 14.40 18.38 4.88
CA TYR A 239 15.45 19.36 4.62
C TYR A 239 15.35 19.95 3.20
N CYS A 240 15.88 21.16 3.05
CA CYS A 240 16.00 21.86 1.78
C CYS A 240 17.24 21.39 1.01
N VAL A 241 17.05 20.64 -0.08
CA VAL A 241 18.13 19.91 -0.77
C VAL A 241 19.21 20.79 -1.41
N ASN A 242 18.99 22.11 -1.46
CA ASN A 242 19.92 23.13 -1.94
C ASN A 242 20.72 23.83 -0.82
N THR A 243 20.19 23.95 0.40
CA THR A 243 20.84 24.67 1.51
C THR A 243 21.20 23.79 2.71
N TRP A 244 20.61 22.59 2.79
CA TRP A 244 20.64 21.68 3.96
C TRP A 244 20.08 22.29 5.25
N GLU A 245 19.30 23.36 5.13
CA GLU A 245 18.46 23.88 6.21
C GLU A 245 17.20 23.02 6.38
N LYS A 246 16.54 23.08 7.53
CA LYS A 246 15.23 22.44 7.71
C LYS A 246 14.17 23.18 6.90
N CYS A 247 13.21 22.45 6.34
CA CYS A 247 12.07 23.08 5.67
C CYS A 247 11.21 23.90 6.64
N ASP A 248 10.36 24.78 6.09
CA ASP A 248 9.23 25.31 6.83
C ASP A 248 8.31 24.17 7.31
N TYR A 249 7.97 24.22 8.60
CA TYR A 249 7.27 23.16 9.32
C TYR A 249 5.78 23.06 8.99
N ILE A 250 5.17 24.18 8.54
CA ILE A 250 3.72 24.25 8.26
C ILE A 250 3.45 23.89 6.80
N ASN A 251 4.13 24.55 5.87
CA ASN A 251 3.88 24.44 4.43
C ASN A 251 4.70 23.33 3.75
N SER A 252 5.67 22.73 4.46
CA SER A 252 6.65 21.78 3.92
C SER A 252 7.41 22.32 2.71
N SER A 253 7.94 23.54 2.83
CA SER A 253 8.54 24.29 1.71
C SER A 253 9.87 24.94 2.07
N CYS A 254 10.66 25.27 1.04
CA CYS A 254 11.96 25.92 1.17
C CYS A 254 11.93 27.37 0.62
N PRO A 255 12.63 28.33 1.26
CA PRO A 255 12.68 29.73 0.82
C PRO A 255 13.18 29.89 -0.63
N ILE A 256 14.02 28.98 -1.09
CA ILE A 256 14.49 28.90 -2.48
C ILE A 256 14.01 27.57 -3.07
N GLY A 257 13.09 27.64 -4.04
CA GLY A 257 12.58 26.48 -4.79
C GLY A 257 11.36 25.77 -4.21
N GLY A 258 10.72 26.32 -3.17
CA GLY A 258 9.37 25.92 -2.75
C GLY A 258 9.27 24.50 -2.18
N THR A 259 8.13 23.85 -2.40
CA THR A 259 7.86 22.48 -1.90
C THR A 259 8.75 21.43 -2.58
N LYS A 260 9.06 21.58 -3.86
CA LYS A 260 9.90 20.62 -4.62
C LYS A 260 11.31 20.45 -4.04
N MET A 261 11.86 21.47 -3.37
CA MET A 261 13.17 21.40 -2.73
C MET A 261 13.11 20.87 -1.29
N CYS A 262 11.92 20.70 -0.70
CA CYS A 262 11.74 20.12 0.63
C CYS A 262 11.59 18.60 0.54
N VAL A 263 12.59 17.87 1.02
CA VAL A 263 12.61 16.40 0.94
C VAL A 263 13.01 15.80 2.29
N ALA A 264 12.28 14.75 2.71
CA ALA A 264 12.63 13.95 3.88
C ALA A 264 13.62 12.84 3.51
N PHE A 265 14.59 12.60 4.38
CA PHE A 265 15.68 11.64 4.12
C PHE A 265 15.58 10.39 5.00
N GLY A 266 15.73 9.22 4.37
CA GLY A 266 15.88 7.94 5.05
C GLY A 266 17.20 7.81 5.84
N PRO A 267 17.33 6.78 6.68
CA PRO A 267 18.45 6.62 7.61
C PRO A 267 19.76 6.09 6.98
N GLY A 268 19.77 5.64 5.72
CA GLY A 268 20.94 5.13 5.01
C GLY A 268 21.78 6.19 4.28
N LYS A 269 22.83 5.78 3.56
CA LYS A 269 23.59 6.66 2.63
C LYS A 269 22.82 6.98 1.34
N ASP A 270 21.90 6.09 0.96
CA ASP A 270 21.08 6.13 -0.25
C ASP A 270 19.68 5.53 0.00
N MET A 271 18.84 5.45 -1.04
CA MET A 271 17.47 4.90 -0.93
C MET A 271 17.44 3.38 -0.66
N PHE A 272 18.37 2.60 -1.24
CA PHE A 272 18.40 1.16 -1.10
C PHE A 272 18.77 0.78 0.34
N GLU A 273 19.81 1.41 0.88
CA GLU A 273 20.23 1.23 2.27
C GLU A 273 19.20 1.78 3.27
N SER A 274 18.52 2.89 2.94
CA SER A 274 17.42 3.41 3.77
C SER A 274 16.26 2.41 3.86
N THR A 275 15.85 1.86 2.72
CA THR A 275 14.81 0.82 2.62
C THR A 275 15.23 -0.44 3.39
N ARG A 276 16.48 -0.85 3.24
CA ARG A 276 17.11 -1.98 3.95
C ARG A 276 17.06 -1.79 5.46
N ILE A 277 17.44 -0.62 5.97
CA ILE A 277 17.46 -0.32 7.42
C ILE A 277 16.06 -0.33 8.02
N ILE A 278 15.09 0.34 7.39
CA ILE A 278 13.70 0.42 7.88
C ILE A 278 13.06 -0.98 7.88
N GLY A 279 13.18 -1.73 6.78
CA GLY A 279 12.65 -3.09 6.69
C GLY A 279 13.33 -4.06 7.67
N GLU A 280 14.65 -3.98 7.85
CA GLU A 280 15.39 -4.80 8.82
C GLU A 280 14.97 -4.52 10.28
N SER A 281 14.68 -3.26 10.62
CA SER A 281 14.17 -2.87 11.94
C SER A 281 12.80 -3.51 12.24
N ILE A 282 11.87 -3.40 11.28
CA ILE A 282 10.51 -3.95 11.35
C ILE A 282 10.54 -5.48 11.44
N TYR A 283 11.34 -6.14 10.58
CA TYR A 283 11.56 -7.59 10.62
C TYR A 283 12.13 -8.05 11.98
N LYS A 284 13.16 -7.38 12.51
CA LYS A 284 13.76 -7.74 13.82
C LYS A 284 12.73 -7.74 14.94
N LYS A 285 11.85 -6.74 15.01
CA LYS A 285 10.80 -6.72 16.03
C LYS A 285 9.73 -7.79 15.78
N ALA A 286 9.27 -7.97 14.55
CA ALA A 286 8.32 -9.04 14.22
C ALA A 286 8.85 -10.45 14.54
N LYS A 287 10.14 -10.68 14.32
CA LYS A 287 10.87 -11.91 14.67
C LYS A 287 10.94 -12.15 16.18
N GLU A 288 11.29 -11.11 16.95
CA GLU A 288 11.24 -11.14 18.42
C GLU A 288 9.84 -11.49 18.93
N LEU A 289 8.80 -10.86 18.37
CA LEU A 289 7.41 -11.13 18.71
C LEU A 289 6.98 -12.55 18.32
N TYR A 290 7.39 -13.05 17.16
CA TYR A 290 7.12 -14.43 16.73
C TYR A 290 7.77 -15.48 17.65
N GLY A 291 9.00 -15.23 18.09
CA GLY A 291 9.71 -16.07 19.05
C GLY A 291 9.09 -16.08 20.45
N SER A 292 8.52 -14.94 20.87
CA SER A 292 7.96 -14.75 22.22
C SER A 292 6.43 -14.84 22.32
N ALA A 293 5.71 -15.08 21.22
CA ALA A 293 4.24 -15.12 21.21
C ALA A 293 3.68 -16.27 22.07
N GLN A 294 2.95 -15.91 23.12
CA GLN A 294 2.30 -16.84 24.07
C GLN A 294 0.78 -16.69 24.14
N GLN A 295 0.21 -15.53 23.74
CA GLN A 295 -1.24 -15.32 23.76
C GLN A 295 -1.89 -16.03 22.56
N GLU A 296 -2.35 -17.25 22.77
CA GLU A 296 -3.16 -17.97 21.79
C GLU A 296 -4.54 -17.32 21.61
N ILE A 297 -5.05 -17.34 20.38
CA ILE A 297 -6.33 -16.76 19.99
C ILE A 297 -7.37 -17.88 19.89
N TYR A 298 -8.48 -17.71 20.61
CA TYR A 298 -9.64 -18.60 20.59
C TYR A 298 -10.91 -17.84 20.19
N GLY A 299 -11.89 -18.57 19.64
CA GLY A 299 -13.21 -18.05 19.28
C GLY A 299 -13.54 -18.23 17.79
N SER A 300 -14.81 -18.01 17.45
CA SER A 300 -15.31 -18.16 16.08
C SER A 300 -14.85 -17.03 15.15
N LEU A 301 -14.98 -17.27 13.85
CA LEU A 301 -14.80 -16.26 12.81
C LEU A 301 -16.10 -15.46 12.63
N HIS A 302 -15.99 -14.15 12.38
CA HIS A 302 -17.11 -13.31 11.99
C HIS A 302 -16.72 -12.43 10.80
N THR A 303 -17.70 -12.12 9.95
CA THR A 303 -17.52 -11.29 8.76
C THR A 303 -18.64 -10.26 8.68
N ALA A 304 -18.28 -9.03 8.32
CA ALA A 304 -19.22 -7.96 8.03
C ALA A 304 -18.69 -7.16 6.84
N HIS A 305 -19.55 -6.93 5.84
CA HIS A 305 -19.25 -6.13 4.67
C HIS A 305 -20.49 -5.34 4.27
N GLN A 306 -20.28 -4.09 3.83
CA GLN A 306 -21.31 -3.28 3.23
C GLN A 306 -20.70 -2.37 2.16
N TRP A 307 -21.40 -2.20 1.03
CA TRP A 307 -21.16 -1.08 0.13
C TRP A 307 -21.86 0.18 0.64
N VAL A 308 -21.11 1.27 0.71
CA VAL A 308 -21.58 2.57 1.19
C VAL A 308 -21.41 3.60 0.08
N ASN A 309 -22.46 4.39 -0.19
CA ASN A 309 -22.29 5.61 -0.97
C ASN A 309 -21.57 6.64 -0.09
N MET A 310 -20.29 6.87 -0.32
CA MET A 310 -19.52 7.83 0.45
C MET A 310 -19.72 9.28 -0.02
N THR A 311 -20.56 9.55 -1.02
CA THR A 311 -20.97 10.93 -1.38
C THR A 311 -22.09 11.49 -0.49
N ASP A 312 -22.69 10.63 0.34
CA ASP A 312 -23.89 10.91 1.12
C ASP A 312 -23.85 10.11 2.45
N VAL A 313 -23.28 10.66 3.53
CA VAL A 313 -23.12 9.97 4.84
C VAL A 313 -23.39 10.88 6.06
N THR A 314 -24.08 10.37 7.09
CA THR A 314 -24.37 11.02 8.39
C THR A 314 -23.46 10.43 9.44
N VAL A 315 -22.50 11.24 9.85
CA VAL A 315 -21.79 11.09 11.11
C VAL A 315 -22.59 11.87 12.15
N LEU A 316 -23.42 11.19 12.94
CA LEU A 316 -24.02 11.80 14.14
C LEU A 316 -22.87 12.28 15.04
N ILE A 317 -22.74 13.60 15.21
CA ILE A 317 -21.66 14.23 15.98
C ILE A 317 -22.02 14.19 17.47
N ASN A 318 -23.31 14.37 17.77
CA ASN A 318 -23.92 14.15 19.07
C ASN A 318 -25.45 13.95 18.88
N SER A 319 -26.22 13.92 19.97
CA SER A 319 -27.68 13.71 19.92
C SER A 319 -28.49 14.83 19.26
N THR A 320 -27.88 15.97 18.91
CA THR A 320 -28.55 17.11 18.28
C THR A 320 -27.79 17.74 17.10
N HIS A 321 -26.62 17.22 16.73
CA HIS A 321 -25.76 17.73 15.64
C HIS A 321 -25.10 16.58 14.87
N SER A 322 -24.83 16.81 13.58
CA SER A 322 -24.86 15.72 12.61
C SER A 322 -24.21 16.08 11.26
N GLY A 323 -23.24 15.28 10.74
CA GLY A 323 -23.33 14.68 9.39
C GLY A 323 -22.09 14.51 8.44
N LYS A 324 -21.97 15.31 7.36
CA LYS A 324 -21.65 14.84 5.98
C LYS A 324 -20.30 14.20 5.68
N THR A 325 -20.35 13.30 4.69
CA THR A 325 -19.36 13.22 3.60
C THR A 325 -19.91 13.85 2.30
N CYS A 326 -19.03 14.40 1.47
CA CYS A 326 -19.42 15.10 0.24
C CYS A 326 -19.13 14.25 -1.01
N LYS A 327 -19.64 14.67 -2.19
CA LYS A 327 -19.08 14.25 -3.48
C LYS A 327 -17.54 14.42 -3.45
N PRO A 328 -16.75 13.43 -3.92
CA PRO A 328 -15.30 13.45 -3.73
C PRO A 328 -14.66 14.65 -4.43
N ALA A 329 -13.80 15.36 -3.71
CA ALA A 329 -13.03 16.48 -4.25
C ALA A 329 -11.63 16.55 -3.62
N LEU A 330 -10.64 16.87 -4.44
CA LEU A 330 -9.24 17.06 -4.06
C LEU A 330 -8.96 18.56 -3.91
N GLY A 331 -8.24 18.94 -2.86
CA GLY A 331 -7.91 20.35 -2.57
C GLY A 331 -6.59 20.80 -3.20
N HIS A 332 -6.28 22.10 -3.16
CA HIS A 332 -5.02 22.66 -3.67
C HIS A 332 -3.77 21.92 -3.14
N SER A 333 -3.74 21.60 -1.84
CA SER A 333 -2.63 20.86 -1.22
C SER A 333 -2.39 19.45 -1.79
N PHE A 334 -3.32 18.86 -2.56
CA PHE A 334 -3.09 17.59 -3.27
C PHE A 334 -1.96 17.72 -4.30
N ALA A 335 -1.89 18.85 -5.00
CA ALA A 335 -0.86 19.11 -6.01
C ALA A 335 0.48 19.56 -5.40
N ALA A 336 0.57 19.69 -4.07
CA ALA A 336 1.82 19.98 -3.35
C ALA A 336 2.67 18.72 -3.10
N GLY A 337 2.07 17.52 -3.17
CA GLY A 337 2.72 16.28 -2.76
C GLY A 337 2.97 16.23 -1.25
N THR A 338 4.02 15.51 -0.84
CA THR A 338 4.49 15.47 0.56
C THR A 338 6.02 15.58 0.62
N ILE A 339 6.60 15.63 1.82
CA ILE A 339 8.06 15.56 2.00
C ILE A 339 8.69 14.25 1.50
N ASP A 340 7.90 13.20 1.25
CA ASP A 340 8.36 11.94 0.64
C ASP A 340 8.40 12.02 -0.91
N GLY A 341 7.79 13.06 -1.49
CA GLY A 341 7.66 13.28 -2.93
C GLY A 341 6.82 14.52 -3.20
N GLY A 342 7.50 15.66 -3.38
CA GLY A 342 6.86 16.96 -3.61
C GLY A 342 6.29 17.11 -5.02
N GLY A 343 5.26 17.94 -5.16
CA GLY A 343 4.59 18.19 -6.44
C GLY A 343 5.30 19.23 -7.32
N ASP A 344 5.26 18.99 -8.64
CA ASP A 344 5.95 19.83 -9.62
C ASP A 344 5.32 21.21 -9.88
N LEU A 345 4.09 21.44 -9.43
CA LEU A 345 3.31 22.66 -9.74
C LEU A 345 3.43 23.77 -8.68
N ASN A 346 4.38 23.66 -7.74
CA ASN A 346 4.70 24.65 -6.70
C ASN A 346 3.52 25.04 -5.77
N PHE A 347 2.52 24.18 -5.61
CA PHE A 347 1.53 24.27 -4.53
C PHE A 347 2.22 23.98 -3.18
N THR A 348 1.70 24.57 -2.10
CA THR A 348 2.09 24.28 -0.71
C THR A 348 1.10 23.33 -0.02
N GLN A 349 1.58 22.60 0.99
CA GLN A 349 0.69 21.93 1.93
C GLN A 349 0.07 22.97 2.89
N GLY A 350 -1.11 22.67 3.45
CA GLY A 350 -1.79 23.56 4.39
C GLY A 350 -2.63 24.68 3.76
N ALA A 351 -2.78 24.70 2.43
CA ALA A 351 -3.60 25.69 1.73
C ALA A 351 -5.09 25.56 2.09
N ILE A 352 -5.63 26.60 2.75
CA ILE A 352 -7.06 26.78 3.12
C ILE A 352 -7.80 27.80 2.24
N GLU A 353 -7.09 28.52 1.37
CA GLU A 353 -7.64 29.43 0.37
C GLU A 353 -7.25 28.95 -1.04
N GLY A 354 -8.07 29.28 -2.03
CA GLY A 354 -7.80 28.96 -3.45
C GLY A 354 -6.88 29.99 -4.10
N ASP A 355 -6.17 29.57 -5.14
CA ASP A 355 -5.41 30.48 -6.00
C ASP A 355 -6.26 30.89 -7.21
N PRO A 356 -6.53 32.19 -7.44
CA PRO A 356 -7.41 32.65 -8.53
C PRO A 356 -6.97 32.25 -9.95
N PHE A 357 -5.68 31.96 -10.17
CA PHE A 357 -5.17 31.50 -11.48
C PHE A 357 -5.47 30.00 -11.67
N TRP A 358 -5.21 29.16 -10.66
CA TRP A 358 -5.56 27.74 -10.69
C TRP A 358 -7.07 27.50 -10.65
N ASP A 359 -7.84 28.28 -9.88
CA ASP A 359 -9.30 28.29 -9.90
C ASP A 359 -9.85 28.60 -11.30
N GLY A 360 -9.28 29.62 -11.97
CA GLY A 360 -9.65 29.96 -13.34
C GLY A 360 -9.33 28.87 -14.37
N ILE A 361 -8.20 28.18 -14.22
CA ILE A 361 -7.82 27.03 -15.07
C ILE A 361 -8.76 25.84 -14.84
N ARG A 362 -9.09 25.53 -13.58
CA ARG A 362 -10.08 24.49 -13.22
C ARG A 362 -11.42 24.80 -13.87
N ASP A 363 -11.96 26.00 -13.67
CA ASP A 363 -13.29 26.39 -14.14
C ASP A 363 -13.38 26.36 -15.68
N ALA A 364 -12.31 26.75 -16.37
CA ALA A 364 -12.26 26.79 -17.84
C ALA A 364 -12.05 25.42 -18.52
N ILE A 365 -11.34 24.48 -17.88
CA ILE A 365 -10.97 23.18 -18.48
C ILE A 365 -11.81 22.02 -17.95
N LEU A 366 -12.17 22.04 -16.68
CA LEU A 366 -12.79 20.93 -15.95
C LEU A 366 -14.21 21.24 -15.46
N GLY A 367 -14.62 22.52 -15.52
CA GLY A 367 -15.88 23.02 -15.02
C GLY A 367 -15.78 23.50 -13.57
N LYS A 368 -16.60 24.51 -13.23
CA LYS A 368 -16.64 25.05 -11.87
C LYS A 368 -17.32 24.06 -10.90
N PRO A 369 -16.76 23.80 -9.69
CA PRO A 369 -17.43 23.04 -8.64
C PRO A 369 -18.81 23.63 -8.29
N SER A 370 -19.80 22.79 -7.98
CA SER A 370 -21.09 23.30 -7.52
C SER A 370 -21.00 23.88 -6.11
N LYS A 371 -21.89 24.82 -5.79
CA LYS A 371 -21.88 25.49 -4.48
C LYS A 371 -22.11 24.53 -3.31
N GLU A 372 -22.90 23.49 -3.55
CA GLU A 372 -23.10 22.35 -2.63
C GLU A 372 -21.75 21.67 -2.27
N VAL A 373 -20.88 21.44 -3.25
CA VAL A 373 -19.59 20.79 -3.02
C VAL A 373 -18.57 21.76 -2.43
N GLU A 374 -18.55 23.04 -2.84
CA GLU A 374 -17.75 24.09 -2.17
C GLU A 374 -18.06 24.14 -0.67
N ASP A 375 -19.34 24.31 -0.30
CA ASP A 375 -19.76 24.52 1.09
C ASP A 375 -19.61 23.26 1.95
N CYS A 376 -19.79 22.07 1.36
CA CYS A 376 -19.56 20.80 2.06
C CYS A 376 -18.07 20.49 2.27
N GLN A 377 -17.21 20.79 1.29
CA GLN A 377 -15.78 20.48 1.35
C GLN A 377 -14.97 21.48 2.19
N ASN A 378 -15.48 22.71 2.39
CA ASN A 378 -14.92 23.77 3.23
C ASN A 378 -14.27 23.23 4.52
N PRO A 379 -13.07 23.68 4.94
CA PRO A 379 -12.26 24.77 4.38
C PRO A 379 -11.33 24.31 3.24
N LYS A 380 -11.53 23.14 2.63
CA LYS A 380 -10.70 22.67 1.51
C LYS A 380 -10.94 23.52 0.25
N PRO A 381 -9.94 24.27 -0.27
CA PRO A 381 -10.05 24.94 -1.56
C PRO A 381 -9.95 23.91 -2.69
N ILE A 382 -11.07 23.61 -3.36
CA ILE A 382 -11.18 22.51 -4.34
C ILE A 382 -10.30 22.78 -5.57
N LEU A 383 -9.33 21.91 -5.85
CA LEU A 383 -8.61 21.89 -7.13
C LEU A 383 -9.32 21.01 -8.17
N PHE A 384 -9.91 19.87 -7.75
CA PHE A 384 -10.65 18.96 -8.63
C PHE A 384 -11.95 18.49 -7.99
N SER A 385 -13.12 18.86 -8.55
CA SER A 385 -14.45 18.38 -8.10
C SER A 385 -14.76 17.00 -8.68
N THR A 386 -13.95 16.00 -8.32
CA THR A 386 -13.92 14.67 -8.97
C THR A 386 -15.24 13.89 -8.96
N GLY A 387 -16.18 14.17 -8.05
CA GLY A 387 -17.53 13.58 -8.04
C GLY A 387 -18.51 14.25 -9.01
N GLU A 388 -18.14 15.37 -9.60
CA GLU A 388 -18.92 16.07 -10.64
C GLU A 388 -18.31 15.79 -12.03
N MET A 389 -17.05 15.31 -12.05
CA MET A 389 -16.28 15.00 -13.24
C MET A 389 -16.51 13.55 -13.70
N ASN A 390 -17.35 13.38 -14.71
CA ASN A 390 -17.85 12.08 -15.17
C ASN A 390 -17.41 11.65 -16.59
N TRP A 391 -16.54 12.44 -17.24
CA TRP A 391 -16.01 12.16 -18.58
C TRP A 391 -14.49 11.86 -18.54
N PRO A 392 -13.98 10.87 -19.30
CA PRO A 392 -14.72 9.89 -20.11
C PRO A 392 -15.44 8.82 -19.24
N LEU A 393 -15.03 8.71 -17.97
CA LEU A 393 -15.64 7.92 -16.90
C LEU A 393 -15.55 8.72 -15.59
N PRO A 394 -16.33 8.36 -14.54
CA PRO A 394 -16.21 8.93 -13.21
C PRO A 394 -14.76 8.99 -12.71
N TRP A 395 -14.34 10.14 -12.17
CA TRP A 395 -12.95 10.36 -11.78
C TRP A 395 -12.59 9.69 -10.45
N HIS A 396 -13.56 9.46 -9.58
CA HIS A 396 -13.41 8.79 -8.28
C HIS A 396 -14.54 7.78 -7.99
N PRO A 397 -14.33 6.83 -7.05
CA PRO A 397 -15.40 6.00 -6.51
C PRO A 397 -16.37 6.82 -5.67
N GLU A 398 -17.66 6.66 -5.95
CA GLU A 398 -18.75 7.05 -5.04
C GLU A 398 -19.07 5.92 -4.06
N ILE A 399 -19.06 4.68 -4.56
CA ILE A 399 -19.41 3.47 -3.82
C ILE A 399 -18.15 2.77 -3.32
N VAL A 400 -18.13 2.50 -2.01
CA VAL A 400 -16.95 2.14 -1.25
C VAL A 400 -17.23 0.91 -0.38
N ASP A 401 -16.29 -0.04 -0.33
CA ASP A 401 -16.35 -1.22 0.52
C ASP A 401 -15.93 -0.86 1.96
N VAL A 402 -16.85 -1.05 2.91
CA VAL A 402 -16.54 -1.07 4.35
C VAL A 402 -16.60 -2.52 4.81
N GLN A 403 -15.51 -3.04 5.39
CA GLN A 403 -15.39 -4.44 5.78
C GLN A 403 -14.65 -4.63 7.11
N MET A 404 -15.11 -5.60 7.90
CA MET A 404 -14.41 -6.10 9.08
C MET A 404 -14.50 -7.62 9.12
N ILE A 405 -13.40 -8.27 9.51
CA ILE A 405 -13.38 -9.70 9.85
C ILE A 405 -12.87 -9.88 11.28
N THR A 406 -13.32 -10.93 11.97
CA THR A 406 -12.73 -11.33 13.26
C THR A 406 -12.14 -12.73 13.19
N ILE A 407 -11.02 -12.90 13.87
CA ILE A 407 -10.36 -14.17 14.14
C ILE A 407 -10.32 -14.30 15.66
N GLY A 408 -11.31 -14.98 16.24
CA GLY A 408 -11.49 -15.03 17.69
C GLY A 408 -11.53 -13.63 18.32
N SER A 409 -10.63 -13.37 19.27
CA SER A 409 -10.47 -12.07 19.95
C SER A 409 -9.73 -10.99 19.15
N VAL A 410 -9.47 -11.17 17.85
CA VAL A 410 -8.79 -10.18 17.00
C VAL A 410 -9.72 -9.71 15.89
N ALA A 411 -10.05 -8.43 15.85
CA ALA A 411 -10.84 -7.78 14.81
C ALA A 411 -9.91 -7.02 13.84
N ILE A 412 -10.11 -7.22 12.54
CA ILE A 412 -9.33 -6.60 11.47
C ILE A 412 -10.28 -5.71 10.66
N VAL A 413 -10.13 -4.40 10.82
CA VAL A 413 -10.91 -3.35 10.15
C VAL A 413 -10.19 -2.98 8.86
N ALA A 414 -10.82 -3.34 7.73
CA ALA A 414 -10.28 -3.16 6.39
C ALA A 414 -10.73 -1.80 5.84
N VAL A 415 -9.82 -0.82 5.78
CA VAL A 415 -10.15 0.57 5.44
C VAL A 415 -9.69 0.92 4.01
N PRO A 416 -10.57 1.53 3.18
CA PRO A 416 -10.33 1.76 1.74
C PRO A 416 -9.42 2.96 1.41
N GLY A 417 -8.41 3.24 2.24
CA GLY A 417 -7.50 4.36 2.03
C GLY A 417 -6.49 4.55 3.15
N GLU A 418 -5.81 5.68 3.11
CA GLU A 418 -4.65 5.96 3.97
C GLU A 418 -5.08 6.69 5.25
N VAL A 419 -5.31 5.91 6.29
CA VAL A 419 -5.77 6.40 7.60
C VAL A 419 -4.62 7.06 8.36
N THR A 420 -4.79 8.29 8.87
CA THR A 420 -3.78 8.97 9.70
C THR A 420 -3.62 8.32 11.08
N THR A 421 -2.56 8.71 11.80
CA THR A 421 -2.25 8.21 13.14
C THR A 421 -3.44 8.37 14.09
N MET A 422 -4.01 9.58 14.23
CA MET A 422 -5.14 9.76 15.17
C MET A 422 -6.45 9.17 14.65
N SER A 423 -6.69 9.16 13.32
CA SER A 423 -7.84 8.48 12.74
C SER A 423 -7.86 6.98 13.04
N GLY A 424 -6.72 6.31 12.90
CA GLY A 424 -6.60 4.88 13.20
C GLY A 424 -6.76 4.58 14.69
N ARG A 425 -6.24 5.46 15.57
CA ARG A 425 -6.48 5.38 17.03
C ARG A 425 -7.96 5.44 17.36
N ARG A 426 -8.68 6.43 16.84
CA ARG A 426 -10.13 6.62 17.04
C ARG A 426 -10.96 5.44 16.50
N ILE A 427 -10.65 4.94 15.30
CA ILE A 427 -11.34 3.77 14.72
C ILE A 427 -11.13 2.52 15.58
N ARG A 428 -9.88 2.23 16.00
CA ARG A 428 -9.59 1.07 16.86
C ARG A 428 -10.33 1.15 18.19
N GLU A 429 -10.36 2.32 18.81
CA GLU A 429 -11.06 2.52 20.09
C GLU A 429 -12.58 2.37 19.96
N ALA A 430 -13.20 3.04 18.98
CA ALA A 430 -14.65 2.98 18.78
C ALA A 430 -15.12 1.55 18.43
N VAL A 431 -14.41 0.85 17.54
CA VAL A 431 -14.73 -0.55 17.19
C VAL A 431 -14.52 -1.48 18.39
N LYS A 432 -13.48 -1.26 19.22
CA LYS A 432 -13.30 -2.05 20.45
C LYS A 432 -14.45 -1.86 21.43
N GLN A 433 -14.86 -0.60 21.66
CA GLN A 433 -15.98 -0.28 22.55
C GLN A 433 -17.28 -0.96 22.09
N GLU A 434 -17.60 -0.90 20.78
CA GLU A 434 -18.82 -1.53 20.23
C GLU A 434 -18.78 -3.07 20.32
N LEU A 435 -17.63 -3.71 20.08
CA LEU A 435 -17.51 -5.17 20.21
C LEU A 435 -17.62 -5.65 21.67
N GLU A 436 -17.16 -4.85 22.63
CA GLU A 436 -17.15 -5.20 24.05
C GLU A 436 -18.41 -4.75 24.83
N ILE A 437 -19.23 -3.84 24.29
CA ILE A 437 -20.38 -3.22 25.00
C ILE A 437 -21.38 -4.24 25.55
N ASN A 438 -21.68 -5.27 24.77
CA ASN A 438 -22.61 -6.37 25.13
C ASN A 438 -21.88 -7.59 25.71
N LYS A 439 -20.56 -7.51 25.94
CA LYS A 439 -19.67 -8.62 26.36
C LYS A 439 -19.69 -9.84 25.43
N ALA A 440 -20.13 -9.66 24.18
CA ALA A 440 -20.09 -10.68 23.14
C ALA A 440 -18.65 -10.99 22.71
N PHE A 441 -17.79 -9.96 22.73
CA PHE A 441 -16.34 -10.08 22.67
C PHE A 441 -15.74 -9.55 23.97
N THR A 442 -14.54 -10.02 24.33
CA THR A 442 -13.82 -9.60 25.55
C THR A 442 -12.31 -9.54 25.31
N ASN A 443 -11.68 -8.48 25.79
CA ASN A 443 -10.26 -8.17 25.54
C ASN A 443 -9.88 -8.22 24.05
N THR A 444 -10.71 -7.60 23.22
CA THR A 444 -10.56 -7.57 21.76
C THR A 444 -9.33 -6.78 21.36
N GLU A 445 -8.49 -7.34 20.49
CA GLU A 445 -7.49 -6.56 19.77
C GLU A 445 -8.10 -6.06 18.47
N VAL A 446 -8.10 -4.75 18.23
CA VAL A 446 -8.60 -4.18 16.98
C VAL A 446 -7.43 -3.65 16.17
N VAL A 447 -7.25 -4.17 14.97
CA VAL A 447 -6.26 -3.70 14.01
C VAL A 447 -6.97 -2.95 12.88
N VAL A 448 -6.44 -1.78 12.52
CA VAL A 448 -6.83 -1.03 11.32
C VAL A 448 -5.77 -1.26 10.27
N THR A 449 -6.19 -1.56 9.04
CA THR A 449 -5.27 -1.76 7.92
C THR A 449 -5.81 -1.04 6.69
N GLY A 450 -4.96 -0.20 6.09
CA GLY A 450 -5.33 0.65 4.96
C GLY A 450 -5.41 -0.11 3.63
N LEU A 451 -5.62 0.66 2.57
CA LEU A 451 -5.56 0.23 1.16
C LEU A 451 -6.45 -0.96 0.80
N CYS A 452 -7.48 -1.21 1.61
CA CYS A 452 -8.30 -2.39 1.46
C CYS A 452 -9.37 -2.20 0.39
N ASN A 453 -9.51 -3.17 -0.50
CA ASN A 453 -10.65 -3.37 -1.41
C ASN A 453 -10.84 -2.33 -2.53
N VAL A 454 -10.81 -1.04 -2.21
CA VAL A 454 -10.90 0.10 -3.12
C VAL A 454 -10.08 1.24 -2.53
N TYR A 455 -9.62 2.18 -3.36
CA TYR A 455 -8.81 3.31 -2.93
C TYR A 455 -9.58 4.63 -3.00
N THR A 456 -9.64 5.35 -1.87
CA THR A 456 -10.34 6.63 -1.70
C THR A 456 -9.44 7.75 -1.16
N HIS A 457 -8.13 7.69 -1.42
CA HIS A 457 -7.13 8.61 -0.86
C HIS A 457 -7.04 8.55 0.69
N TYR A 458 -6.93 9.70 1.35
CA TYR A 458 -6.53 9.83 2.75
C TYR A 458 -7.73 10.01 3.69
N ILE A 459 -7.66 9.40 4.88
CA ILE A 459 -8.63 9.57 5.97
C ILE A 459 -7.89 10.24 7.13
N ALA A 460 -8.02 11.56 7.20
CA ALA A 460 -7.54 12.40 8.30
C ALA A 460 -8.63 12.58 9.37
N THR A 461 -8.26 12.96 10.60
CA THR A 461 -9.28 13.29 11.60
C THR A 461 -10.02 14.55 11.18
N TYR A 462 -11.22 14.69 11.73
CA TYR A 462 -12.06 15.85 11.52
C TYR A 462 -11.32 17.17 11.96
N GLU A 463 -10.40 17.13 12.93
CA GLU A 463 -9.52 18.24 13.36
C GLU A 463 -8.25 18.41 12.52
N GLU A 464 -7.67 17.33 12.00
CA GLU A 464 -6.59 17.36 10.99
C GLU A 464 -7.10 17.94 9.65
N TYR A 465 -8.43 17.93 9.43
CA TYR A 465 -9.08 18.28 8.16
C TYR A 465 -9.81 19.65 8.12
N GLN A 466 -10.46 20.10 9.21
CA GLN A 466 -11.69 20.93 9.04
C GLN A 466 -11.92 22.12 10.02
N GLY A 467 -13.00 22.05 10.83
CA GLY A 467 -13.82 23.17 11.30
C GLY A 467 -15.29 22.85 11.77
N LYS A 468 -16.08 21.93 11.13
CA LYS A 468 -17.56 21.56 11.29
C LYS A 468 -18.09 20.37 10.36
N THR A 469 -19.43 20.10 10.11
CA THR A 469 -20.06 19.00 9.17
C THR A 469 -21.65 18.91 8.95
N GLY A 470 -22.27 18.19 7.93
CA GLY A 470 -23.74 17.67 7.86
C GLY A 470 -24.45 16.99 6.57
N GLU A 471 -25.15 15.81 6.29
CA GLU A 471 -25.75 14.45 6.78
C GLU A 471 -25.91 13.19 5.73
N ILE A 472 -26.42 11.92 6.07
CA ILE A 472 -26.70 10.65 5.20
C ILE A 472 -28.14 10.71 4.53
N PRO A 473 -28.60 9.79 3.58
CA PRO A 473 -29.13 8.39 3.81
C PRO A 473 -28.55 7.22 2.92
N LYS A 474 -28.77 5.95 3.32
CA LYS A 474 -28.02 4.72 2.89
C LYS A 474 -28.02 4.43 1.37
N GLY A 475 -26.87 3.99 0.81
CA GLY A 475 -26.62 3.87 -0.65
C GLY A 475 -26.47 2.47 -1.30
N PRO A 476 -26.12 2.40 -2.62
CA PRO A 476 -26.26 1.25 -3.52
C PRO A 476 -24.93 0.51 -3.91
N GLU A 477 -25.00 -0.36 -4.93
CA GLU A 477 -23.91 -1.19 -5.48
C GLU A 477 -22.87 -0.44 -6.36
N PRO A 478 -21.60 -0.90 -6.42
CA PRO A 478 -20.53 -0.22 -7.16
C PRO A 478 -20.53 -0.52 -8.68
N PRO A 479 -20.10 0.44 -9.53
CA PRO A 479 -20.03 0.24 -10.97
C PRO A 479 -18.81 -0.60 -11.39
N PHE A 480 -18.98 -1.39 -12.47
CA PHE A 480 -17.91 -2.10 -13.18
C PHE A 480 -17.86 -1.64 -14.64
N PHE A 481 -16.90 -0.80 -14.99
CA PHE A 481 -16.79 -0.27 -16.36
C PHE A 481 -16.21 -1.34 -17.30
N LYS A 482 -16.77 -1.49 -18.50
CA LYS A 482 -16.31 -2.48 -19.49
C LYS A 482 -14.95 -2.10 -20.06
N ASP A 483 -14.13 -3.08 -20.44
CA ASP A 483 -12.81 -2.86 -21.04
C ASP A 483 -12.84 -1.89 -22.22
N SER A 484 -13.92 -1.90 -23.02
CA SER A 484 -14.14 -1.01 -24.16
C SER A 484 -14.43 0.46 -23.78
N GLN A 485 -14.53 0.78 -22.50
CA GLN A 485 -14.70 2.13 -21.96
C GLN A 485 -13.41 2.67 -21.31
N LEU A 486 -12.40 1.81 -21.12
CA LEU A 486 -11.13 2.17 -20.50
C LEU A 486 -10.13 2.58 -21.59
N PHE A 487 -9.41 3.68 -21.36
CA PHE A 487 -8.41 4.18 -22.32
C PHE A 487 -7.00 3.67 -21.98
N SER A 488 -6.12 3.60 -22.99
CA SER A 488 -4.69 3.35 -22.81
C SER A 488 -3.88 4.28 -23.71
N LEU A 489 -2.92 5.00 -23.14
CA LEU A 489 -2.00 5.91 -23.84
C LEU A 489 -0.59 5.30 -23.98
N LEU A 490 -0.38 4.10 -23.42
CA LEU A 490 0.90 3.40 -23.50
C LEU A 490 1.09 2.81 -24.90
N ALA A 491 2.11 3.28 -25.61
CA ALA A 491 2.44 2.78 -26.95
C ALA A 491 2.66 1.26 -26.98
N ALA A 492 2.23 0.64 -28.09
CA ALA A 492 2.57 -0.74 -28.41
C ALA A 492 4.10 -0.92 -28.45
N VAL A 493 4.58 -2.10 -28.06
CA VAL A 493 6.01 -2.41 -28.12
C VAL A 493 6.39 -2.60 -29.60
N PRO A 494 7.42 -1.91 -30.12
CA PRO A 494 7.94 -2.20 -31.46
C PRO A 494 8.57 -3.60 -31.47
N VAL A 495 8.72 -4.18 -32.65
CA VAL A 495 9.50 -5.42 -32.81
C VAL A 495 10.94 -5.14 -32.40
N ASP A 496 11.44 -5.89 -31.41
CA ASP A 496 12.82 -5.77 -30.93
C ASP A 496 13.83 -6.05 -32.05
N LYS A 497 14.97 -5.35 -32.03
CA LYS A 497 16.04 -5.49 -33.02
C LYS A 497 17.40 -5.48 -32.34
N THR A 498 18.29 -6.35 -32.81
CA THR A 498 19.71 -6.26 -32.47
C THR A 498 20.46 -5.40 -33.50
N PRO A 499 21.59 -4.78 -33.11
CA PRO A 499 22.59 -4.29 -34.06
C PRO A 499 23.11 -5.39 -34.99
N THR A 500 23.64 -4.99 -36.15
CA THR A 500 24.20 -5.90 -37.15
C THR A 500 25.29 -6.80 -36.54
N ASN A 501 25.22 -8.10 -36.81
CA ASN A 501 26.16 -9.15 -36.36
C ASN A 501 26.21 -9.42 -34.84
N ILE A 502 25.22 -8.99 -34.05
CA ILE A 502 25.06 -9.45 -32.65
C ILE A 502 23.66 -10.02 -32.39
N THR A 503 23.55 -10.96 -31.46
CA THR A 503 22.30 -11.68 -31.14
C THR A 503 21.78 -11.37 -29.73
N PHE A 504 20.49 -11.56 -29.49
CA PHE A 504 19.94 -11.50 -28.12
C PHE A 504 20.65 -12.51 -27.21
N GLY A 505 20.84 -12.14 -25.94
CA GLY A 505 21.60 -12.92 -24.95
C GLY A 505 23.14 -12.80 -25.08
N GLN A 506 23.66 -12.13 -26.11
CA GLN A 506 25.09 -11.88 -26.22
C GLN A 506 25.57 -10.87 -25.17
N VAL A 507 26.68 -11.16 -24.49
CA VAL A 507 27.36 -10.24 -23.57
C VAL A 507 28.00 -9.08 -24.37
N LEU A 508 27.71 -7.85 -23.93
CA LEU A 508 28.32 -6.61 -24.40
C LEU A 508 29.45 -6.15 -23.47
N GLU A 509 29.22 -6.24 -22.17
CA GLU A 509 30.17 -5.89 -21.11
C GLU A 509 30.20 -7.05 -20.10
N GLN A 510 31.40 -7.58 -19.82
CA GLN A 510 31.58 -8.80 -19.03
C GLN A 510 32.03 -8.47 -17.60
N VAL A 511 31.68 -9.34 -16.64
CA VAL A 511 32.14 -9.25 -15.25
C VAL A 511 33.67 -9.29 -15.13
N ASN A 512 34.22 -8.68 -14.07
CA ASN A 512 35.63 -8.85 -13.71
C ASN A 512 35.91 -10.31 -13.27
N PRO A 513 37.13 -10.84 -13.47
CA PRO A 513 37.47 -12.21 -13.06
C PRO A 513 37.45 -12.47 -11.55
N VAL A 514 37.56 -11.42 -10.73
CA VAL A 514 37.60 -11.48 -9.25
C VAL A 514 36.92 -10.24 -8.67
N TYR A 515 36.16 -10.44 -7.59
CA TYR A 515 35.55 -9.39 -6.76
C TYR A 515 35.81 -9.68 -5.27
N LYS A 516 35.73 -8.66 -4.43
CA LYS A 516 35.65 -8.78 -2.96
C LYS A 516 34.19 -8.73 -2.51
N VAL A 517 33.88 -9.33 -1.36
CA VAL A 517 32.57 -9.20 -0.73
C VAL A 517 32.27 -7.73 -0.44
N GLY A 518 31.15 -7.22 -0.97
CA GLY A 518 30.76 -5.81 -0.90
C GLY A 518 31.10 -4.98 -2.15
N GLU A 519 31.81 -5.54 -3.13
CA GLU A 519 31.93 -4.97 -4.48
C GLU A 519 30.76 -5.45 -5.36
N VAL A 520 30.37 -4.64 -6.36
CA VAL A 520 29.24 -4.93 -7.28
C VAL A 520 29.75 -5.60 -8.55
N ALA A 521 29.27 -6.80 -8.84
CA ALA A 521 29.42 -7.42 -10.15
C ALA A 521 28.39 -6.85 -11.13
N SER A 522 28.81 -6.54 -12.36
CA SER A 522 27.94 -5.98 -13.40
C SER A 522 28.23 -6.65 -14.73
N VAL A 523 27.17 -6.90 -15.50
CA VAL A 523 27.20 -7.55 -16.82
C VAL A 523 26.09 -6.96 -17.68
N THR A 524 26.41 -6.63 -18.93
CA THR A 524 25.48 -6.01 -19.87
C THR A 524 25.22 -6.95 -21.04
N PHE A 525 23.96 -7.23 -21.34
CA PHE A 525 23.53 -8.14 -22.42
C PHE A 525 22.75 -7.42 -23.52
N VAL A 526 22.76 -7.97 -24.74
CA VAL A 526 21.80 -7.63 -25.80
C VAL A 526 20.43 -8.20 -25.42
N ALA A 527 19.50 -7.34 -24.99
CA ALA A 527 18.15 -7.73 -24.55
C ALA A 527 17.04 -7.19 -25.48
N GLY A 528 15.89 -7.86 -25.47
CA GLY A 528 14.63 -7.32 -26.00
C GLY A 528 13.85 -6.58 -24.91
N ASN A 529 12.73 -5.94 -25.26
CA ASN A 529 11.91 -5.21 -24.30
C ASN A 529 11.25 -6.16 -23.28
N PRO A 530 11.40 -5.96 -21.95
CA PRO A 530 10.81 -6.84 -20.94
C PRO A 530 9.29 -7.03 -21.05
N ARG A 531 8.55 -6.08 -21.66
CA ARG A 531 7.11 -6.20 -21.95
C ARG A 531 6.77 -7.35 -22.92
N ASN A 532 7.73 -7.82 -23.71
CA ASN A 532 7.53 -8.91 -24.69
C ASN A 532 7.72 -10.31 -24.11
N SER A 533 8.15 -10.42 -22.84
CA SER A 533 8.45 -11.69 -22.15
C SER A 533 7.22 -12.55 -21.82
N GLY A 534 6.01 -12.03 -22.06
CA GLY A 534 4.76 -12.70 -21.73
C GLY A 534 4.53 -12.80 -20.23
N ASP A 535 3.98 -13.93 -19.77
CA ASP A 535 3.78 -14.19 -18.35
C ASP A 535 5.10 -14.63 -17.70
N MET A 536 5.66 -13.74 -16.89
CA MET A 536 6.91 -13.93 -16.14
C MET A 536 6.69 -14.28 -14.66
N ARG A 537 5.46 -14.60 -14.24
CA ARG A 537 5.24 -15.21 -12.91
C ARG A 537 5.97 -16.56 -12.84
N ASP A 538 6.47 -16.90 -11.65
CA ASP A 538 7.20 -18.15 -11.37
C ASP A 538 8.45 -18.36 -12.27
N LYS A 539 9.05 -17.25 -12.73
CA LYS A 539 10.26 -17.18 -13.57
C LYS A 539 11.08 -15.95 -13.19
N THR A 540 12.37 -15.95 -13.51
CA THR A 540 13.29 -14.82 -13.30
C THR A 540 13.85 -14.26 -14.62
N PHE A 541 14.25 -12.99 -14.63
CA PHE A 541 15.02 -12.35 -15.70
C PHE A 541 16.54 -12.59 -15.61
N VAL A 542 17.05 -12.91 -14.42
CA VAL A 542 18.48 -13.20 -14.18
C VAL A 542 18.64 -14.28 -13.10
N THR A 543 19.65 -15.12 -13.25
CA THR A 543 20.16 -16.01 -12.19
C THR A 543 21.61 -15.63 -11.87
N VAL A 544 21.97 -15.70 -10.59
CA VAL A 544 23.37 -15.83 -10.18
C VAL A 544 23.58 -17.28 -9.78
N GLU A 545 24.55 -17.93 -10.39
CA GLU A 545 24.78 -19.38 -10.24
C GLU A 545 26.18 -19.66 -9.69
N LYS A 546 26.28 -20.72 -8.89
CA LYS A 546 27.50 -21.13 -8.20
C LYS A 546 27.90 -22.53 -8.64
N LEU A 547 29.09 -22.66 -9.22
CA LEU A 547 29.68 -23.95 -9.56
C LEU A 547 30.07 -24.72 -8.29
N LEU A 548 29.40 -25.85 -8.04
CA LEU A 548 29.81 -26.82 -7.05
C LEU A 548 30.92 -27.71 -7.62
N THR A 549 32.16 -27.46 -7.21
CA THR A 549 33.35 -28.18 -7.73
C THR A 549 33.38 -29.68 -7.37
N SER A 550 32.60 -30.12 -6.38
CA SER A 550 32.45 -31.52 -5.98
C SER A 550 31.56 -32.34 -6.92
N THR A 551 30.56 -31.71 -7.54
CA THR A 551 29.57 -32.34 -8.43
C THR A 551 29.71 -31.89 -9.88
N SER A 552 30.43 -30.80 -10.14
CA SER A 552 30.46 -30.07 -11.41
C SER A 552 29.08 -29.55 -11.86
N THR A 553 28.17 -29.28 -10.92
CA THR A 553 26.85 -28.66 -11.15
C THR A 553 26.89 -27.16 -10.91
N TRP A 554 26.00 -26.43 -11.60
CA TRP A 554 25.71 -25.04 -11.29
C TRP A 554 24.41 -24.97 -10.50
N ASP A 555 24.49 -24.36 -9.32
CA ASP A 555 23.38 -24.22 -8.39
C ASP A 555 22.98 -22.73 -8.34
N VAL A 556 21.70 -22.41 -8.56
CA VAL A 556 21.19 -21.03 -8.47
C VAL A 556 21.29 -20.56 -7.01
N VAL A 557 21.83 -19.36 -6.80
CA VAL A 557 22.00 -18.74 -5.47
C VAL A 557 21.29 -17.39 -5.33
N HIS A 558 21.06 -16.65 -6.43
CA HIS A 558 20.20 -15.47 -6.45
C HIS A 558 19.35 -15.43 -7.74
N THR A 559 18.21 -14.74 -7.68
CA THR A 559 17.26 -14.51 -8.79
C THR A 559 16.83 -13.03 -8.79
N ASP A 560 16.02 -12.57 -9.74
CA ASP A 560 15.47 -11.19 -9.70
C ASP A 560 14.42 -10.93 -8.60
N ALA A 561 14.25 -11.88 -7.68
CA ALA A 561 13.58 -11.70 -6.39
C ALA A 561 14.55 -11.44 -5.23
N SER A 562 15.84 -11.75 -5.39
CA SER A 562 16.91 -11.42 -4.45
C SER A 562 17.10 -9.92 -4.32
N TRP A 563 17.37 -9.43 -3.11
CA TRP A 563 17.66 -8.01 -2.85
C TRP A 563 19.11 -7.62 -3.21
N GLU A 564 19.90 -8.58 -3.71
CA GLU A 564 21.33 -8.43 -4.00
C GLU A 564 21.64 -8.33 -5.51
N THR A 565 20.63 -8.26 -6.38
CA THR A 565 20.74 -8.31 -7.85
C THR A 565 20.09 -7.11 -8.56
#